data_AF-A0A7S2Q9E1-F1
#
_entry.id   AF-A0A7S2Q9E1-F1
#
_cell.length_a   1.000
_cell.length_b   1.000
_cell.length_c   1.000
_cell.angle_alpha   90.00
_cell.angle_beta   90.00
_cell.angle_gamma   90.00
#
_symmetry.space_group_name_H-M   'P 1'
#
loop_
_entity.id
_entity.type
_entity.pdbx_description
1 polymer ?
#
loop_
_entity_poly.entity_id
_entity_poly.type
_entity_poly.pdbx_seq_one_letter_code
_entity_poly.pdbx_strand_id
1 'polypeptide(L)'
;GSPLGGAPAALALLAAATRVALLLLSQHHRLDGPLGGWLHIALEAAAVPALLALAGRTLRQPRSLAALAVVATSAAGLAVRHRLALSEDNMPLDAMYTLTELFEMFASAAYLACTLARWGGPYDAAASLLHAALPLQQGLSMYYLMVAFEDSEGLTAAGCPLALLQMSSACQVGLYVAAAAMHFALR
;
A
#
# COMPACT_ATOMS: atom_id res chain seq x y z
N GLY A 1 -8.42 -12.51 -16.15
CA GLY A 1 -8.45 -11.12 -15.63
C GLY A 1 -7.46 -11.01 -14.50
N SER A 2 -6.62 -9.98 -14.46
CA SER A 2 -5.49 -9.88 -13.51
C SER A 2 -5.96 -9.85 -12.05
N PRO A 3 -5.28 -10.54 -11.11
CA PRO A 3 -5.58 -10.52 -9.66
C PRO A 3 -5.49 -9.11 -9.06
N LEU A 4 -4.79 -8.20 -9.73
CA LEU A 4 -4.69 -6.80 -9.34
C LEU A 4 -5.89 -5.95 -9.77
N GLY A 5 -6.75 -6.44 -10.67
CA GLY A 5 -7.88 -5.67 -11.19
C GLY A 5 -9.02 -5.51 -10.18
N GLY A 6 -9.67 -4.35 -10.22
CA GLY A 6 -10.86 -4.08 -9.41
C GLY A 6 -10.55 -3.41 -8.05
N ALA A 7 -11.01 -4.01 -6.95
CA ALA A 7 -10.80 -3.47 -5.60
C ALA A 7 -9.32 -3.38 -5.17
N PRO A 8 -8.44 -4.37 -5.46
CA PRO A 8 -7.02 -4.25 -5.14
C PRO A 8 -6.36 -3.05 -5.83
N ALA A 9 -6.60 -2.86 -7.14
CA ALA A 9 -6.13 -1.70 -7.87
C ALA A 9 -6.69 -0.38 -7.33
N ALA A 10 -7.95 -0.33 -6.92
CA ALA A 10 -8.55 0.90 -6.38
C ALA A 10 -7.91 1.31 -5.04
N LEU A 11 -7.60 0.35 -4.17
CA LEU A 11 -6.91 0.60 -2.90
C LEU A 11 -5.43 0.94 -3.12
N ALA A 12 -4.76 0.23 -4.03
CA ALA A 12 -3.39 0.57 -4.43
C ALA A 12 -3.32 1.96 -5.09
N LEU A 13 -4.34 2.38 -5.84
CA LEU A 13 -4.44 3.72 -6.39
C LEU A 13 -4.53 4.78 -5.29
N LEU A 14 -5.31 4.53 -4.22
CA LEU A 14 -5.37 5.43 -3.08
C LEU A 14 -4.03 5.53 -2.35
N ALA A 15 -3.33 4.41 -2.17
CA ALA A 15 -1.97 4.40 -1.63
C ALA A 15 -1.01 5.23 -2.50
N ALA A 16 -0.95 4.95 -3.81
CA ALA A 16 -0.07 5.67 -4.74
C ALA A 16 -0.41 7.16 -4.81
N ALA A 17 -1.69 7.54 -4.84
CA ALA A 17 -2.11 8.95 -4.84
C ALA A 17 -1.72 9.67 -3.55
N THR A 18 -1.88 9.01 -2.40
CA THR A 18 -1.49 9.56 -1.09
C THR A 18 0.02 9.73 -1.00
N ARG A 19 0.79 8.75 -1.49
CA ARG A 19 2.25 8.80 -1.55
C ARG A 19 2.77 9.89 -2.49
N VAL A 20 2.22 9.98 -3.71
CA VAL A 20 2.59 11.04 -4.66
C VAL A 20 2.28 12.41 -4.07
N ALA A 21 1.10 12.59 -3.46
CA ALA A 21 0.77 13.84 -2.79
C ALA A 21 1.74 14.16 -1.64
N LEU A 22 2.10 13.17 -0.81
CA LEU A 22 3.08 13.33 0.26
C LEU A 22 4.46 13.78 -0.26
N LEU A 23 4.97 13.14 -1.32
CA LEU A 23 6.28 13.43 -1.92
C LEU A 23 6.35 14.79 -2.64
N LEU A 24 5.20 15.26 -3.15
CA LEU A 24 5.06 16.58 -3.75
C LEU A 24 4.94 17.69 -2.70
N LEU A 25 4.27 17.41 -1.59
CA LEU A 25 3.98 18.40 -0.54
C LEU A 25 5.07 18.48 0.53
N SER A 26 5.91 17.45 0.70
CA SER A 26 6.97 17.43 1.72
C SER A 26 8.30 16.93 1.15
N GLN A 27 9.36 17.70 1.38
CA GLN A 27 10.73 17.23 1.11
C GLN A 27 11.26 16.32 2.21
N HIS A 28 10.84 16.52 3.47
CA HIS A 28 11.28 15.70 4.61
C HIS A 28 10.79 14.26 4.57
N HIS A 29 9.69 14.00 3.85
CA HIS A 29 9.16 12.65 3.64
C HIS A 29 9.74 11.94 2.40
N ARG A 30 10.71 12.56 1.71
CA ARG A 30 11.51 11.90 0.69
C ARG A 30 12.55 11.04 1.40
N LEU A 31 12.10 9.88 1.85
CA LEU A 31 12.98 8.83 2.34
C LEU A 31 13.84 8.40 1.16
N ASP A 32 15.04 8.97 1.03
CA ASP A 32 15.95 8.72 -0.08
C ASP A 32 16.36 7.24 -0.05
N GLY A 33 15.71 6.45 -0.92
CA GLY A 33 16.13 5.09 -1.22
C GLY A 33 17.45 5.08 -2.01
N PRO A 34 18.02 3.90 -2.27
CA PRO A 34 19.33 3.77 -2.94
C PRO A 34 19.38 4.38 -4.36
N LEU A 35 18.21 4.60 -4.97
CA LEU A 35 18.09 5.23 -6.29
C LEU A 35 18.07 6.76 -6.23
N GLY A 36 17.74 7.35 -5.07
CA GLY A 36 17.75 8.79 -4.79
C GLY A 36 16.91 9.68 -5.73
N GLY A 37 16.66 10.92 -5.29
CA GLY A 37 16.23 12.00 -6.19
C GLY A 37 14.84 11.80 -6.83
N TRP A 38 14.68 12.17 -8.11
CA TRP A 38 13.35 12.26 -8.75
C TRP A 38 12.82 10.94 -9.34
N LEU A 39 13.66 9.90 -9.43
CA LEU A 39 13.29 8.66 -10.12
C LEU A 39 12.15 7.92 -9.41
N HIS A 40 12.20 7.84 -8.07
CA HIS A 40 11.13 7.19 -7.30
C HIS A 40 9.78 7.91 -7.48
N ILE A 41 9.80 9.25 -7.50
CA ILE A 41 8.60 10.08 -7.72
C ILE A 41 8.04 9.82 -9.12
N ALA A 42 8.89 9.76 -10.13
CA ALA A 42 8.48 9.50 -11.51
C ALA A 42 7.86 8.10 -11.67
N LEU A 43 8.44 7.08 -11.05
CA LEU A 43 7.90 5.71 -11.07
C LEU A 43 6.54 5.62 -10.36
N GLU A 44 6.41 6.24 -9.19
CA GLU A 44 5.13 6.28 -8.46
C GLU A 44 4.06 7.05 -9.24
N ALA A 45 4.41 8.20 -9.81
CA ALA A 45 3.49 8.97 -10.66
C ALA A 45 3.09 8.20 -11.94
N ALA A 46 4.00 7.41 -12.52
CA ALA A 46 3.73 6.57 -13.67
C ALA A 46 2.82 5.37 -13.35
N ALA A 47 2.80 4.89 -12.09
CA ALA A 47 1.91 3.82 -11.66
C ALA A 47 0.44 4.27 -11.57
N VAL A 48 0.18 5.55 -11.29
CA VAL A 48 -1.17 6.10 -11.09
C VAL A 48 -2.09 5.88 -12.31
N PRO A 49 -1.71 6.22 -13.56
CA PRO A 49 -2.55 5.96 -14.73
C PRO A 49 -2.88 4.47 -14.94
N ALA A 50 -1.89 3.59 -14.71
CA ALA A 50 -2.07 2.15 -14.86
C ALA A 50 -3.06 1.61 -13.81
N LEU A 51 -2.91 2.02 -12.56
CA LEU A 51 -3.82 1.66 -11.47
C LEU A 51 -5.23 2.23 -11.69
N LEU A 52 -5.34 3.45 -12.20
CA LEU A 52 -6.62 4.06 -12.56
C LEU A 52 -7.35 3.26 -13.64
N ALA A 53 -6.63 2.81 -14.68
CA ALA A 53 -7.19 1.97 -15.73
C ALA A 53 -7.71 0.62 -15.16
N LEU A 54 -6.95 0.00 -14.26
CA LEU A 54 -7.31 -1.26 -13.60
C LEU A 54 -8.46 -1.12 -12.59
N ALA A 55 -8.57 0.04 -11.93
CA ALA A 55 -9.62 0.37 -10.96
C ALA A 55 -10.91 0.88 -11.63
N GLY A 56 -10.85 1.31 -12.89
CA GLY A 56 -11.91 2.07 -13.55
C GLY A 56 -13.30 1.43 -13.53
N ARG A 57 -13.40 0.09 -13.58
CA ARG A 57 -14.70 -0.60 -13.43
C ARG A 57 -15.25 -0.51 -12.02
N THR A 58 -14.40 -0.69 -11.00
CA THR A 58 -14.77 -0.58 -9.58
C THR A 58 -15.17 0.85 -9.24
N LEU A 59 -14.47 1.85 -9.77
CA LEU A 59 -14.78 3.26 -9.55
C LEU A 59 -16.09 3.72 -10.18
N ARG A 60 -16.65 2.97 -11.15
CA ARG A 60 -17.95 3.28 -11.77
C ARG A 60 -19.14 2.67 -11.02
N GLN A 61 -18.90 1.79 -10.05
CA GLN A 61 -19.96 1.09 -9.33
C GLN A 61 -20.23 1.77 -7.98
N PRO A 62 -21.48 2.23 -7.70
CA PRO A 62 -21.77 3.00 -6.50
C PRO A 62 -21.57 2.22 -5.20
N ARG A 63 -21.85 0.91 -5.20
CA ARG A 63 -21.60 0.03 -4.04
C ARG A 63 -20.11 -0.10 -3.73
N SER A 64 -19.30 -0.23 -4.77
CA SER A 64 -17.85 -0.33 -4.65
C SER A 64 -17.24 0.99 -4.17
N LEU A 65 -17.74 2.13 -4.65
CA LEU A 65 -17.36 3.45 -4.15
C LEU A 65 -17.72 3.63 -2.67
N ALA A 66 -18.91 3.21 -2.25
CA ALA A 66 -19.31 3.26 -0.85
C ALA A 66 -18.37 2.42 0.03
N ALA A 67 -18.03 1.20 -0.40
CA ALA A 67 -17.07 0.35 0.30
C ALA A 67 -15.68 0.99 0.39
N LEU A 68 -15.18 1.57 -0.71
CA LEU A 68 -13.90 2.29 -0.73
C LEU A 68 -13.91 3.51 0.20
N ALA A 69 -15.01 4.26 0.23
CA ALA A 69 -15.16 5.41 1.12
C ALA A 69 -15.13 4.98 2.60
N VAL A 70 -15.80 3.88 2.96
CA VAL A 70 -15.75 3.31 4.32
C VAL A 70 -14.33 2.89 4.69
N VAL A 71 -13.63 2.18 3.80
CA VAL A 71 -12.23 1.78 4.04
C VAL A 71 -11.33 3.02 4.19
N ALA A 72 -11.45 4.00 3.30
CA ALA A 72 -10.64 5.21 3.31
C ALA A 72 -10.86 6.06 4.56
N THR A 73 -12.12 6.26 4.96
CA THR A 73 -12.45 6.98 6.19
C THR A 73 -11.97 6.25 7.45
N SER A 74 -12.09 4.92 7.48
CA SER A 74 -11.58 4.11 8.59
C SER A 74 -10.05 4.18 8.68
N ALA A 75 -9.36 4.06 7.55
CA ALA A 75 -7.90 4.18 7.46
C ALA A 75 -7.42 5.57 7.89
N ALA A 76 -8.08 6.63 7.42
CA ALA A 76 -7.79 8.01 7.83
C ALA A 76 -8.01 8.21 9.34
N GLY A 77 -9.07 7.63 9.90
CA GLY A 77 -9.32 7.67 11.35
C GLY A 77 -8.20 7.01 12.16
N LEU A 78 -7.67 5.86 11.70
CA LEU A 78 -6.51 5.22 12.31
C LEU A 78 -5.25 6.07 12.16
N ALA A 79 -4.97 6.57 10.96
CA ALA A 79 -3.78 7.36 10.66
C ALA A 79 -3.73 8.68 11.47
N VAL A 80 -4.87 9.32 11.71
CA VAL A 80 -4.93 10.54 12.55
C VAL A 80 -4.70 10.22 14.04
N ARG A 81 -5.03 9.01 14.49
CA ARG A 81 -4.79 8.56 15.88
C ARG A 81 -3.35 8.08 16.12
N HIS A 82 -2.71 7.54 15.09
CA HIS A 82 -1.35 7.00 15.13
C HIS A 82 -0.45 7.84 14.21
N ARG A 83 0.16 8.90 14.73
CA ARG A 83 0.92 9.87 13.95
C ARG A 83 2.40 9.81 14.24
N LEU A 84 3.20 9.77 13.19
CA LEU A 84 4.63 10.02 13.26
C LEU A 84 4.91 11.51 13.53
N ALA A 85 6.13 11.81 13.96
CA ALA A 85 6.69 13.16 14.07
C ALA A 85 7.87 13.31 13.09
N LEU A 86 7.65 13.07 11.80
CA LEU A 86 8.72 13.18 10.79
C LEU A 86 8.93 14.63 10.34
N SER A 87 7.91 15.46 10.46
CA SER A 87 8.00 16.90 10.18
C SER A 87 7.47 17.69 11.37
N GLU A 88 8.35 18.50 12.00
CA GLU A 88 8.02 19.28 13.22
C GLU A 88 6.81 20.22 13.03
N ASP A 89 6.48 20.61 11.79
CA ASP A 89 5.47 21.64 11.50
C ASP A 89 4.21 21.16 10.75
N ASN A 90 4.16 19.91 10.26
CA ASN A 90 3.09 19.49 9.34
C ASN A 90 2.32 18.22 9.75
N MET A 91 1.51 18.39 10.78
CA MET A 91 0.59 17.37 11.32
C MET A 91 -0.23 16.55 10.28
N PRO A 92 -0.75 17.12 9.17
CA PRO A 92 -1.46 16.30 8.18
C PRO A 92 -0.56 15.39 7.33
N LEU A 93 0.71 15.75 7.13
CA LEU A 93 1.64 14.99 6.29
C LEU A 93 2.10 13.69 6.98
N ASP A 94 2.34 13.74 8.29
CA ASP A 94 2.71 12.54 9.05
C ASP A 94 1.58 11.49 9.05
N ALA A 95 0.32 11.94 9.08
CA ALA A 95 -0.83 11.08 8.96
C ALA A 95 -0.95 10.47 7.55
N MET A 96 -0.58 11.20 6.50
CA MET A 96 -0.58 10.69 5.13
C MET A 96 0.43 9.55 4.92
N TYR A 97 1.57 9.59 5.61
CA TYR A 97 2.53 8.48 5.58
C TYR A 97 1.90 7.19 6.12
N THR A 98 1.31 7.26 7.32
CA THR A 98 0.62 6.11 7.94
C THR A 98 -0.59 5.66 7.12
N LEU A 99 -1.33 6.60 6.53
CA LEU A 99 -2.47 6.30 5.68
C LEU A 99 -2.07 5.51 4.43
N THR A 100 -0.91 5.81 3.85
CA THR A 100 -0.38 5.10 2.68
C THR A 100 -0.19 3.61 3.00
N GLU A 101 0.45 3.29 4.12
CA GLU A 101 0.68 1.90 4.54
C GLU A 101 -0.61 1.14 4.87
N LEU A 102 -1.60 1.83 5.44
CA LEU A 102 -2.92 1.24 5.67
C LEU A 102 -3.61 0.91 4.34
N PHE A 103 -3.53 1.78 3.34
CA PHE A 103 -4.09 1.50 2.02
C PHE A 103 -3.40 0.32 1.33
N GLU A 104 -2.07 0.20 1.43
CA GLU A 104 -1.35 -0.96 0.90
C GLU A 104 -1.75 -2.26 1.61
N MET A 105 -1.93 -2.22 2.94
CA MET A 105 -2.45 -3.36 3.70
C MET A 105 -3.84 -3.77 3.21
N PHE A 106 -4.77 -2.85 3.04
CA PHE A 106 -6.09 -3.17 2.49
C PHE A 106 -6.03 -3.68 1.04
N ALA A 107 -5.13 -3.12 0.21
CA ALA A 107 -4.91 -3.58 -1.15
C ALA A 107 -4.40 -5.03 -1.18
N SER A 108 -3.47 -5.41 -0.29
CA SER A 108 -2.96 -6.78 -0.16
C SER A 108 -4.04 -7.76 0.30
N ALA A 109 -4.92 -7.34 1.22
CA ALA A 109 -6.05 -8.16 1.67
C ALA A 109 -7.06 -8.39 0.54
N ALA A 110 -7.39 -7.33 -0.21
CA ALA A 110 -8.25 -7.43 -1.38
C ALA A 110 -7.63 -8.32 -2.47
N TYR A 111 -6.30 -8.26 -2.65
CA TYR A 111 -5.57 -9.10 -3.60
C TYR A 111 -5.66 -10.58 -3.24
N LEU A 112 -5.45 -10.93 -1.96
CA LEU A 112 -5.64 -12.30 -1.47
C LEU A 112 -7.10 -12.76 -1.68
N ALA A 113 -8.08 -11.94 -1.33
CA ALA A 113 -9.50 -12.26 -1.54
C ALA A 113 -9.83 -12.50 -3.03
N CYS A 114 -9.26 -11.68 -3.93
CA CYS A 114 -9.40 -11.86 -5.38
C CYS A 114 -8.71 -13.14 -5.88
N THR A 115 -7.60 -13.53 -5.26
CA THR A 115 -6.89 -14.78 -5.56
C THR A 115 -7.74 -15.98 -5.14
N LEU A 116 -8.29 -15.97 -3.92
CA LEU A 116 -9.22 -16.97 -3.39
C LEU A 116 -10.46 -17.13 -4.28
N ALA A 117 -11.10 -16.02 -4.65
CA ALA A 117 -12.30 -16.03 -5.49
C ALA A 117 -12.06 -16.58 -6.90
N ARG A 118 -10.80 -16.72 -7.32
CA ARG A 118 -10.40 -17.21 -8.65
C ARG A 118 -9.71 -18.56 -8.61
N TRP A 119 -9.74 -19.26 -7.48
CA TRP A 119 -9.18 -20.61 -7.38
C TRP A 119 -9.63 -21.47 -8.57
N GLY A 120 -8.68 -22.17 -9.21
CA GLY A 120 -8.96 -23.08 -10.33
C GLY A 120 -9.23 -22.41 -11.69
N GLY A 121 -9.15 -21.07 -11.76
CA GLY A 121 -9.17 -20.34 -13.04
C GLY A 121 -7.93 -20.52 -13.92
N PRO A 122 -7.95 -20.01 -15.17
CA PRO A 122 -6.90 -20.20 -16.16
C PRO A 122 -5.55 -19.55 -15.81
N TYR A 123 -4.47 -20.14 -16.34
CA TYR A 123 -3.10 -19.66 -16.16
C TYR A 123 -2.85 -18.36 -16.94
N ASP A 124 -2.25 -17.39 -16.26
CA ASP A 124 -1.87 -16.10 -16.83
C ASP A 124 -0.44 -15.79 -16.35
N ALA A 125 0.48 -15.62 -17.31
CA ALA A 125 1.88 -15.34 -17.01
C ALA A 125 2.04 -14.00 -16.29
N ALA A 126 1.22 -12.99 -16.62
CA ALA A 126 1.24 -11.71 -15.93
C ALA A 126 0.76 -11.85 -14.48
N ALA A 127 -0.27 -12.66 -14.23
CA ALA A 127 -0.71 -12.96 -12.87
C ALA A 127 0.38 -13.68 -12.07
N SER A 128 1.05 -14.65 -12.68
CA SER A 128 2.15 -15.39 -12.04
C SER A 128 3.33 -14.49 -11.69
N LEU A 129 3.68 -13.56 -12.58
CA LEU A 129 4.69 -12.54 -12.30
C LEU A 129 4.28 -11.67 -11.10
N LEU A 130 3.02 -11.23 -11.02
CA LEU A 130 2.53 -10.44 -9.89
C LEU A 130 2.56 -11.23 -8.57
N HIS A 131 2.20 -12.51 -8.59
CA HIS A 131 2.28 -13.39 -7.43
C HIS A 131 3.72 -13.59 -6.94
N ALA A 132 4.72 -13.51 -7.83
CA ALA A 132 6.13 -13.57 -7.44
C ALA A 132 6.70 -12.20 -7.02
N ALA A 133 6.34 -11.13 -7.74
CA ALA A 133 6.94 -9.81 -7.57
C ALA A 133 6.41 -9.06 -6.34
N LEU A 134 5.10 -9.13 -6.06
CA LEU A 134 4.49 -8.37 -4.96
C LEU A 134 5.00 -8.78 -3.56
N PRO A 135 5.15 -10.08 -3.22
CA PRO A 135 5.76 -10.47 -1.96
C PRO A 135 7.19 -9.95 -1.81
N LEU A 136 7.98 -9.97 -2.89
CA LEU A 136 9.36 -9.47 -2.87
C LEU A 136 9.38 -7.95 -2.67
N GLN A 137 8.56 -7.21 -3.42
CA GLN A 137 8.43 -5.76 -3.29
C GLN A 137 8.05 -5.37 -1.85
N GLN A 138 7.05 -6.04 -1.27
CA GLN A 138 6.63 -5.75 0.10
C GLN A 138 7.61 -6.22 1.16
N GLY A 139 8.35 -7.31 0.90
CA GLY A 139 9.43 -7.75 1.77
C GLY A 139 10.55 -6.71 1.86
N LEU A 140 10.90 -6.08 0.73
CA LEU A 140 11.88 -4.99 0.70
C LEU A 140 11.36 -3.74 1.42
N SER A 141 10.08 -3.39 1.27
CA SER A 141 9.43 -2.28 1.98
C SER A 141 9.44 -2.52 3.51
N MET A 142 9.03 -3.71 3.94
CA MET A 142 9.04 -4.12 5.36
C MET A 142 10.46 -4.10 5.93
N TYR A 143 11.44 -4.63 5.19
CA TYR A 143 12.86 -4.58 5.60
C TYR A 143 13.33 -3.14 5.80
N TYR A 144 13.00 -2.24 4.86
CA TYR A 144 13.32 -0.83 5.01
C TYR A 144 12.67 -0.23 6.26
N LEU A 145 11.37 -0.45 6.49
CA LEU A 145 10.67 0.05 7.68
C LEU A 145 11.28 -0.46 8.99
N MET A 146 11.71 -1.72 9.03
CA MET A 146 12.32 -2.31 10.22
C MET A 146 13.74 -1.81 10.50
N VAL A 147 14.50 -1.47 9.46
CA VAL A 147 15.92 -1.09 9.58
C VAL A 147 16.10 0.42 9.64
N ALA A 148 15.29 1.19 8.92
CA ALA A 148 15.42 2.64 8.82
C ALA A 148 14.87 3.38 10.04
N PHE A 149 13.94 2.78 10.78
CA PHE A 149 13.31 3.38 11.95
C PHE A 149 13.71 2.61 13.22
N GLU A 150 14.80 3.04 13.85
CA GLU A 150 15.07 2.69 15.24
C GLU A 150 14.10 3.47 16.15
N ASP A 151 13.54 2.78 17.15
CA ASP A 151 12.56 3.34 18.08
C ASP A 151 13.22 4.45 18.92
N SER A 152 13.21 5.66 18.39
CA SER A 152 13.81 6.85 18.98
C SER A 152 12.70 7.76 19.48
N GLU A 153 12.90 8.33 20.68
CA GLU A 153 11.88 9.09 21.42
C GLU A 153 11.31 10.31 20.65
N GLY A 154 11.90 10.68 19.51
CA GLY A 154 11.45 11.80 18.65
C GLY A 154 10.53 11.43 17.48
N LEU A 155 10.31 10.15 17.16
CA LEU A 155 9.56 9.74 15.94
C LEU A 155 8.04 9.63 16.13
N THR A 156 7.55 9.69 17.37
CA THR A 156 6.13 9.48 17.68
C THR A 156 5.47 10.78 18.13
N ALA A 157 4.55 11.30 17.32
CA ALA A 157 3.72 12.45 17.70
C ALA A 157 2.48 12.03 18.51
N ALA A 158 1.85 10.90 18.16
CA ALA A 158 0.67 10.40 18.85
C ALA A 158 0.46 8.89 18.66
N GLY A 159 0.01 8.20 19.70
CA GLY A 159 -0.34 6.79 19.64
C GLY A 159 0.88 5.87 19.47
N CYS A 160 0.71 4.82 18.67
CA CYS A 160 1.78 3.85 18.36
C CYS A 160 1.97 3.72 16.84
N PRO A 161 2.47 4.76 16.15
CA PRO A 161 2.59 4.78 14.69
C PRO A 161 3.60 3.74 14.18
N LEU A 162 4.76 3.61 14.85
CA LEU A 162 5.81 2.68 14.43
C LEU A 162 5.32 1.22 14.49
N ALA A 163 4.69 0.83 15.60
CA ALA A 163 4.09 -0.49 15.74
C ALA A 163 3.01 -0.75 14.68
N LEU A 164 2.19 0.25 14.37
CA LEU A 164 1.16 0.13 13.33
C LEU A 164 1.78 -0.11 11.95
N LEU A 165 2.83 0.64 11.59
CA LEU A 165 3.56 0.51 10.32
C LEU A 165 4.27 -0.85 10.19
N GLN A 166 4.88 -1.32 11.26
CA GLN A 166 5.53 -2.64 11.30
C GLN A 166 4.50 -3.77 11.18
N MET A 167 3.38 -3.68 11.91
CA MET A 167 2.32 -4.67 11.79
C MET A 167 1.65 -4.64 10.41
N SER A 168 1.40 -3.46 9.84
CA SER A 168 0.78 -3.34 8.51
C SER A 168 1.69 -3.90 7.43
N SER A 169 2.98 -3.58 7.45
CA SER A 169 3.95 -4.10 6.47
C SER A 169 4.14 -5.61 6.60
N ALA A 170 4.25 -6.14 7.82
CA ALA A 170 4.29 -7.59 8.05
C ALA A 170 3.02 -8.29 7.54
N CYS A 171 1.85 -7.68 7.76
CA CYS A 171 0.58 -8.18 7.26
C CYS A 171 0.53 -8.18 5.72
N GLN A 172 0.98 -7.09 5.08
CA GLN A 172 1.07 -7.01 3.61
C GLN A 172 1.92 -8.15 3.03
N VAL A 173 3.12 -8.37 3.58
CA VAL A 173 4.01 -9.48 3.17
C VAL A 173 3.31 -10.82 3.35
N GLY A 174 2.73 -11.07 4.52
CA GLY A 174 2.02 -12.32 4.81
C GLY A 174 0.87 -12.59 3.84
N LEU A 175 0.06 -11.56 3.53
CA LEU A 175 -1.06 -11.67 2.61
C LEU A 175 -0.62 -11.93 1.16
N TYR A 176 0.44 -11.28 0.69
CA TYR A 176 0.98 -11.54 -0.64
C TYR A 176 1.68 -12.90 -0.74
N VAL A 177 2.43 -13.33 0.28
CA VAL A 177 3.02 -14.67 0.34
C VAL A 177 1.92 -15.74 0.35
N ALA A 178 0.86 -15.55 1.13
CA ALA A 178 -0.28 -16.46 1.12
C ALA A 178 -0.92 -16.52 -0.27
N ALA A 179 -1.15 -15.38 -0.92
CA ALA A 179 -1.71 -15.34 -2.26
C ALA A 179 -0.80 -16.03 -3.29
N ALA A 180 0.52 -15.87 -3.18
CA ALA A 180 1.50 -16.53 -4.02
C ALA A 180 1.51 -18.06 -3.81
N ALA A 181 1.54 -18.50 -2.56
CA ALA A 181 1.47 -19.92 -2.21
C ALA A 181 0.18 -20.56 -2.73
N MET A 182 -0.95 -19.88 -2.62
CA MET A 182 -2.21 -20.33 -3.19
C MET A 182 -2.17 -20.46 -4.71
N HIS A 183 -1.54 -19.49 -5.41
CA HIS A 183 -1.44 -19.52 -6.86
C HIS A 183 -0.48 -20.59 -7.39
N PHE A 184 0.63 -20.85 -6.69
CA PHE A 184 1.67 -21.78 -7.16
C PHE A 184 1.57 -23.20 -6.58
N ALA A 185 1.05 -23.38 -5.36
CA ALA A 185 1.04 -24.67 -4.67
C ALA A 185 -0.34 -25.33 -4.61
N LEU A 186 -1.42 -24.54 -4.59
CA LEU A 186 -2.79 -25.05 -4.42
C LEU A 186 -3.60 -25.06 -5.72
N ARG A 187 -2.92 -24.89 -6.86
CA ARG A 187 -3.55 -24.73 -8.16
C ARG A 187 -3.00 -25.71 -9.17
#